data_AF-A0A0G0PVI6-F1
#
_entry.id   AF-A0A0G0PVI6-F1
#
_cell.length_a   1.000
_cell.length_b   1.000
_cell.length_c   1.000
_cell.angle_alpha   90.00
_cell.angle_beta   90.00
_cell.angle_gamma   90.00
#
_symmetry.space_group_name_H-M   'P 1'
#
loop_
_entity.id
_entity.type
_entity.pdbx_description
1 polymer ?
#
loop_
_entity_poly.entity_id
_entity_poly.type
_entity_poly.pdbx_seq_one_letter_code
_entity_poly.pdbx_strand_id
1 'polypeptide(L)'
;MADGLSDWIDVLSSKKYIVYGYPKNTTRIRKTLESLGSIGDIEKQVDSDGNISYRLTSAGWDKLSLTVPFFRFLNKPWDKLWRIVIYDIPEEQRKERRRLRIKLKTLGFGQWQRSVWVSPHPVNEFIKDFIKSSDLSSFCRFYEARDLFGQEKEIAGSLWNLGKLNDSYEKLYKRLIEPEPDKKAIYEDYKRLVMRDPGLPHDLLPNPWFAFLVRKKLSLL
;
A
#
# COMPACT_ATOMS: atom_id res chain seq x y z
N MET A 1 28.25 -15.48 6.23
CA MET A 1 27.09 -15.16 7.07
C MET A 1 26.87 -13.66 7.02
N ALA A 2 26.21 -13.20 5.96
CA ALA A 2 25.85 -11.80 5.73
C ALA A 2 24.41 -11.76 5.19
N ASP A 3 23.64 -10.87 5.78
CA ASP A 3 22.20 -10.63 5.75
C ASP A 3 21.40 -11.03 4.49
N GLY A 4 20.54 -12.04 4.69
CA GLY A 4 19.43 -12.44 3.81
C GLY A 4 18.27 -11.44 3.75
N LEU A 5 18.53 -10.16 4.03
CA LEU A 5 17.62 -9.02 3.85
C LEU A 5 18.00 -8.15 2.64
N SER A 6 19.23 -8.30 2.11
CA SER A 6 19.73 -7.51 0.97
C SER A 6 19.22 -8.00 -0.40
N ASP A 7 18.88 -9.29 -0.54
CA ASP A 7 18.33 -9.85 -1.79
C ASP A 7 16.85 -9.52 -2.02
N TRP A 8 16.14 -9.04 -0.99
CA TRP A 8 14.69 -8.77 -1.06
C TRP A 8 14.34 -7.42 -1.64
N ILE A 9 15.37 -6.62 -1.92
CA ILE A 9 15.19 -5.39 -2.64
C ILE A 9 14.88 -5.69 -4.12
N ASP A 10 15.23 -6.82 -4.72
CA ASP A 10 15.22 -6.87 -6.18
C ASP A 10 13.87 -7.09 -6.88
N VAL A 11 12.87 -7.66 -6.21
CA VAL A 11 11.57 -7.96 -6.85
C VAL A 11 10.61 -6.76 -6.84
N LEU A 12 10.75 -5.81 -5.90
CA LEU A 12 9.98 -4.54 -5.90
C LEU A 12 10.80 -3.27 -5.58
N SER A 13 12.12 -3.34 -5.48
CA SER A 13 13.02 -2.20 -5.26
C SER A 13 14.38 -2.31 -5.98
N SER A 14 14.57 -3.27 -6.88
CA SER A 14 15.71 -3.21 -7.80
C SER A 14 15.52 -1.99 -8.67
N LYS A 15 16.64 -1.44 -9.09
CA LYS A 15 16.78 -0.26 -9.94
C LYS A 15 16.10 -0.33 -11.32
N LYS A 16 15.11 -1.18 -11.59
CA LYS A 16 14.48 -1.36 -12.90
C LYS A 16 13.06 -1.91 -12.75
N TYR A 17 12.05 -1.05 -12.56
CA TYR A 17 10.65 -1.42 -12.80
C TYR A 17 10.39 -1.52 -14.30
N ILE A 18 11.14 -2.34 -15.03
CA ILE A 18 11.03 -2.42 -16.48
C ILE A 18 9.84 -3.30 -16.85
N VAL A 19 8.86 -2.73 -17.56
CA VAL A 19 7.88 -3.52 -18.30
C VAL A 19 8.49 -3.89 -19.67
N TYR A 20 8.93 -5.14 -19.83
CA TYR A 20 9.42 -5.70 -21.09
C TYR A 20 8.27 -6.23 -21.95
N GLY A 21 8.33 -5.99 -23.26
CA GLY A 21 7.58 -6.71 -24.30
C GLY A 21 6.05 -6.56 -24.24
N TYR A 22 5.46 -5.77 -25.14
CA TYR A 22 4.01 -5.58 -25.17
C TYR A 22 3.31 -6.36 -26.29
N PRO A 23 2.21 -7.09 -25.98
CA PRO A 23 1.30 -7.62 -26.99
C PRO A 23 0.49 -6.48 -27.62
N LYS A 24 0.51 -6.41 -28.95
CA LYS A 24 -0.24 -5.53 -29.88
C LYS A 24 -1.19 -4.48 -29.23
N ASN A 25 -0.62 -3.30 -28.95
CA ASN A 25 -1.11 -1.97 -29.27
C ASN A 25 -2.65 -1.72 -29.20
N THR A 26 -3.15 -1.37 -28.01
CA THR A 26 -4.42 -0.62 -27.90
C THR A 26 -4.12 0.85 -27.61
N THR A 27 -4.67 1.76 -28.43
CA THR A 27 -4.49 3.22 -28.36
C THR A 27 -4.70 3.79 -26.95
N ARG A 28 -5.57 3.15 -26.15
CA ARG A 28 -5.87 3.52 -24.76
C ARG A 28 -4.65 3.37 -23.84
N ILE A 29 -3.92 2.26 -23.91
CA ILE A 29 -2.77 2.00 -23.03
C ILE A 29 -1.64 2.97 -23.37
N ARG A 30 -1.40 3.21 -24.66
CA ARG A 30 -0.39 4.18 -25.11
C ARG A 30 -0.69 5.58 -24.57
N LYS A 31 -1.93 6.06 -24.70
CA LYS A 31 -2.35 7.36 -24.14
C LYS A 31 -2.16 7.42 -22.62
N THR A 32 -2.42 6.33 -21.90
CA THR A 32 -2.16 6.26 -20.45
C THR A 32 -0.67 6.37 -20.16
N LEU A 33 0.20 5.65 -20.87
CA LEU A 33 1.65 5.72 -20.67
C LEU A 33 2.22 7.09 -21.01
N GLU A 34 1.78 7.71 -22.11
CA GLU A 34 2.17 9.07 -22.48
C GLU A 34 1.73 10.09 -21.41
N SER A 35 0.52 9.95 -20.87
CA SER A 35 0.01 10.79 -19.77
C SER A 35 0.80 10.60 -18.48
N LEU A 36 1.11 9.35 -18.09
CA LEU A 36 1.93 9.08 -16.91
C LEU A 36 3.37 9.59 -17.09
N GLY A 37 3.90 9.54 -18.31
CA GLY A 37 5.22 10.07 -18.64
C GLY A 37 5.26 11.60 -18.59
N SER A 38 4.21 12.27 -19.10
CA SER A 38 4.16 13.74 -19.13
C SER A 38 4.03 14.36 -17.73
N ILE A 39 3.38 13.68 -16.79
CA ILE A 39 3.30 14.10 -15.39
C ILE A 39 4.48 13.60 -14.54
N GLY A 40 5.45 12.90 -15.15
CA GLY A 40 6.68 12.44 -14.49
C GLY A 40 6.52 11.23 -13.57
N ASP A 41 5.38 10.52 -13.61
CA ASP A 41 5.16 9.31 -12.79
C ASP A 41 5.96 8.12 -13.33
N ILE A 42 6.22 8.07 -14.64
CA ILE A 42 7.06 7.06 -15.29
C ILE A 42 8.12 7.69 -16.21
N GLU A 43 9.23 6.99 -16.41
CA GLU A 43 10.26 7.30 -17.39
C GLU A 43 10.31 6.21 -18.46
N LYS A 44 10.52 6.62 -19.72
CA LYS A 44 10.76 5.70 -20.83
C LYS A 44 12.25 5.39 -20.90
N GLN A 45 12.61 4.11 -20.95
CA GLN A 45 13.96 3.63 -21.22
C GLN A 45 14.02 2.94 -22.58
N VAL A 46 15.15 3.07 -23.26
CA VAL A 46 15.46 2.38 -24.51
C VAL A 46 16.76 1.65 -24.29
N ASP A 47 16.77 0.34 -24.49
CA ASP A 47 18.00 -0.45 -24.39
C ASP A 47 18.88 -0.31 -25.64
N SER A 48 20.07 -0.90 -25.61
CA SER A 48 21.01 -0.89 -26.74
C SER A 48 20.45 -1.53 -28.01
N ASP A 49 19.47 -2.42 -27.86
CA ASP A 49 18.84 -3.17 -28.95
C ASP A 49 17.60 -2.43 -29.50
N GLY A 50 17.31 -1.23 -29.00
CA GLY A 50 16.18 -0.40 -29.41
C GLY A 50 14.85 -0.79 -28.78
N ASN A 51 14.82 -1.72 -27.83
CA ASN A 51 13.59 -2.08 -27.13
C ASN A 51 13.19 -0.98 -26.16
N ILE A 52 11.91 -0.63 -26.23
CA ILE A 52 11.30 0.37 -25.36
C ILE A 52 10.76 -0.32 -24.11
N SER A 53 11.06 0.30 -22.98
CA SER A 53 10.60 -0.13 -21.67
C SER A 53 10.22 1.10 -20.84
N TYR A 54 9.36 0.93 -19.84
CA TYR A 54 8.96 2.03 -18.95
C TYR A 54 9.27 1.66 -17.53
N ARG A 55 9.66 2.65 -16.72
CA ARG A 55 9.99 2.50 -15.31
C ARG A 55 9.26 3.55 -14.48
N LEU A 56 8.79 3.16 -13.30
CA LEU A 56 8.21 4.10 -12.34
C LEU A 56 9.31 5.00 -11.74
N THR A 57 9.08 6.31 -11.72
CA THR A 57 9.98 7.28 -11.08
C THR A 57 9.79 7.26 -9.56
N SER A 58 10.69 7.91 -8.81
CA SER A 58 10.51 8.11 -7.36
C SER A 58 9.20 8.86 -7.04
N ALA A 59 8.88 9.90 -7.81
CA ALA A 59 7.64 10.66 -7.65
C ALA A 59 6.40 9.80 -7.93
N GLY A 60 6.42 9.00 -9.00
CA GLY A 60 5.36 8.05 -9.31
C GLY A 60 5.18 7.00 -8.21
N TRP A 61 6.28 6.51 -7.63
CA TRP A 61 6.24 5.58 -6.50
C TRP A 61 5.62 6.21 -5.25
N ASP A 62 5.99 7.45 -4.90
CA ASP A 62 5.41 8.15 -3.76
C ASP A 62 3.90 8.34 -3.93
N LYS A 63 3.46 8.74 -5.13
CA LYS A 63 2.04 8.89 -5.46
C LYS A 63 1.27 7.57 -5.43
N LEU A 64 1.85 6.51 -5.99
CA LEU A 64 1.26 5.17 -5.95
C LEU A 64 1.14 4.68 -4.51
N SER A 65 2.19 4.87 -3.73
CA SER A 65 2.25 4.50 -2.31
C SER A 65 1.20 5.23 -1.50
N LEU A 66 0.89 6.49 -1.78
CA LEU A 66 -0.19 7.24 -1.12
C LEU A 66 -1.60 6.79 -1.54
N THR A 67 -1.74 6.31 -2.77
CA THR A 67 -3.03 5.91 -3.33
C THR A 67 -3.41 4.49 -2.91
N VAL A 68 -2.44 3.57 -2.88
CA VAL A 68 -2.63 2.16 -2.54
C VAL A 68 -1.77 1.82 -1.32
N PRO A 69 -2.37 1.71 -0.12
CA PRO A 69 -1.65 1.49 1.14
C PRO A 69 -0.68 0.31 1.13
N PHE A 70 -1.01 -0.76 0.40
CA PHE A 70 -0.15 -1.92 0.18
C PHE A 70 1.32 -1.55 -0.10
N PHE A 71 1.58 -0.52 -0.92
CA PHE A 71 2.94 -0.21 -1.35
C PHE A 71 3.75 0.63 -0.34
N ARG A 72 3.12 1.14 0.73
CA ARG A 72 3.71 2.18 1.58
C ARG A 72 4.93 1.74 2.39
N PHE A 73 4.96 0.48 2.81
CA PHE A 73 6.04 -0.10 3.62
C PHE A 73 6.78 -1.26 2.95
N LEU A 74 6.54 -1.52 1.66
CA LEU A 74 7.28 -2.60 0.98
C LEU A 74 8.79 -2.43 1.06
N ASN A 75 9.27 -1.19 1.18
CA ASN A 75 10.69 -0.84 1.14
C ASN A 75 11.14 -0.02 2.37
N LYS A 76 10.34 0.04 3.45
CA LYS A 76 10.66 0.86 4.62
C LYS A 76 10.33 0.12 5.93
N PRO A 77 11.23 0.18 6.95
CA PRO A 77 10.91 -0.34 8.27
C PRO A 77 9.86 0.53 8.96
N TRP A 78 9.16 -0.05 9.93
CA TRP A 78 8.30 0.72 10.84
C TRP A 78 9.14 1.50 11.84
N ASP A 79 8.77 2.74 12.09
CA ASP A 79 9.40 3.60 13.11
C ASP A 79 8.86 3.36 14.53
N LYS A 80 8.04 2.32 14.71
CA LYS A 80 7.41 1.95 15.99
C LYS A 80 6.44 3.00 16.53
N LEU A 81 5.97 3.94 15.69
CA LEU A 81 5.02 4.97 16.09
C LEU A 81 3.65 4.72 15.46
N TRP A 82 2.62 4.89 16.29
CA TRP A 82 1.22 4.98 15.90
C TRP A 82 0.83 6.43 15.70
N ARG A 83 0.15 6.70 14.58
CA ARG A 83 -0.42 8.00 14.21
C ARG A 83 -1.84 7.98 14.67
N ILE A 84 -2.20 8.79 15.65
CA ILE A 84 -3.53 8.79 16.27
C ILE A 84 -4.23 10.09 15.98
N VAL A 85 -5.33 10.02 15.23
CA VAL A 85 -6.24 11.15 15.01
C VAL A 85 -7.46 10.96 15.87
N ILE A 86 -7.69 11.92 16.76
CA ILE A 86 -8.90 12.05 17.58
C ILE A 86 -9.62 13.29 17.08
N TYR A 87 -10.93 13.22 16.88
CA TYR A 87 -11.69 14.41 16.50
C TYR A 87 -13.02 14.50 17.25
N ASP A 88 -13.53 15.72 17.36
CA ASP A 88 -14.89 15.98 17.80
C ASP A 88 -15.51 17.02 16.87
N ILE A 89 -16.15 16.55 15.80
CA ILE A 89 -16.73 17.41 14.75
C ILE A 89 -18.25 17.44 14.96
N PRO A 90 -18.85 18.63 15.19
CA PRO A 90 -20.28 18.80 15.41
C PRO A 90 -21.15 18.18 14.31
N GLU A 91 -22.40 17.84 14.64
CA GLU A 91 -23.31 17.17 13.71
C GLU A 91 -23.68 18.04 12.51
N GLU A 92 -23.74 19.35 12.73
CA GLU A 92 -23.95 20.38 11.71
C GLU A 92 -22.87 20.28 10.62
N GLN A 93 -21.66 19.84 10.98
CA GLN A 93 -20.52 19.65 10.06
C GLN A 93 -20.35 18.19 9.60
N ARG A 94 -21.44 17.42 9.54
CA ARG A 94 -21.44 16.01 9.09
C ARG A 94 -20.70 15.75 7.76
N LYS A 95 -20.72 16.73 6.85
CA LYS A 95 -20.03 16.63 5.54
C LYS A 95 -18.51 16.61 5.72
N GLU A 96 -17.97 17.49 6.55
CA GLU A 96 -16.54 17.56 6.82
C GLU A 96 -16.06 16.35 7.61
N ARG A 97 -16.85 15.90 8.59
CA ARG A 97 -16.58 14.64 9.29
C ARG A 97 -16.52 13.44 8.35
N ARG A 98 -17.42 13.37 7.35
CA ARG A 98 -17.38 12.32 6.31
C ARG A 98 -16.13 12.45 5.46
N ARG A 99 -15.75 13.66 5.04
CA ARG A 99 -14.53 13.91 4.25
C ARG A 99 -13.28 13.49 5.01
N LEU A 100 -13.16 13.84 6.29
CA LEU A 100 -12.06 13.42 7.16
C LEU A 100 -11.95 11.90 7.24
N ARG A 101 -13.06 11.20 7.51
CA ARG A 101 -13.07 9.73 7.57
C ARG A 101 -12.64 9.08 6.25
N ILE A 102 -13.07 9.61 5.12
CA ILE A 102 -12.65 9.12 3.80
C ILE A 102 -11.14 9.33 3.64
N LYS A 103 -10.63 10.53 3.95
CA LYS A 103 -9.20 10.83 3.86
C LYS A 103 -8.36 9.92 4.75
N LEU A 104 -8.77 9.71 6.00
CA LEU A 104 -8.11 8.82 6.95
C LEU A 104 -8.03 7.38 6.39
N LYS A 105 -9.13 6.84 5.85
CA LYS A 105 -9.12 5.53 5.19
C LYS A 105 -8.15 5.46 4.02
N THR A 106 -8.14 6.47 3.13
CA THR A 106 -7.20 6.52 1.99
C THR A 106 -5.74 6.57 2.45
N LEU A 107 -5.48 7.26 3.56
CA LEU A 107 -4.15 7.31 4.19
C LEU A 107 -3.82 6.05 5.02
N GLY A 108 -4.67 5.02 5.01
CA GLY A 108 -4.40 3.74 5.67
C GLY A 108 -4.64 3.77 7.18
N PHE A 109 -5.47 4.67 7.69
CA PHE A 109 -5.92 4.62 9.08
C PHE A 109 -7.03 3.57 9.26
N GLY A 110 -6.92 2.80 10.33
CA GLY A 110 -7.95 1.94 10.87
C GLY A 110 -8.81 2.70 11.88
N GLN A 111 -10.10 2.41 11.91
CA GLN A 111 -11.01 3.03 12.86
C GLN A 111 -10.97 2.26 14.19
N TRP A 112 -10.41 2.87 15.23
CA TRP A 112 -10.33 2.26 16.56
C TRP A 112 -11.61 2.47 17.37
N GLN A 113 -12.15 3.68 17.32
CA GLN A 113 -13.45 4.03 17.87
C GLN A 113 -14.19 5.00 16.94
N ARG A 114 -15.40 5.43 17.30
CA ARG A 114 -16.24 6.33 16.46
C ARG A 114 -15.49 7.59 16.00
N SER A 115 -14.58 8.10 16.83
CA SER A 115 -13.80 9.32 16.56
C SER A 115 -12.29 9.17 16.81
N VAL A 116 -11.81 7.93 16.97
CA VAL A 116 -10.39 7.63 17.17
C VAL A 116 -9.92 6.75 16.01
N TRP A 117 -8.92 7.23 15.30
CA TRP A 117 -8.35 6.58 14.13
C TRP A 117 -6.86 6.42 14.32
N VAL A 118 -6.33 5.25 13.94
CA VAL A 118 -4.91 4.96 14.11
C VAL A 118 -4.28 4.39 12.85
N SER A 119 -3.00 4.68 12.66
CA SER A 119 -2.23 4.13 11.56
C SER A 119 -0.77 3.94 11.96
N PRO A 120 -0.10 2.88 11.53
CA PRO A 120 1.35 2.80 11.64
C PRO A 120 2.06 3.59 10.53
N HIS A 121 1.33 4.04 9.49
CA HIS A 121 1.89 4.72 8.32
C HIS A 121 2.42 6.13 8.66
N PRO A 122 3.63 6.53 8.20
CA PRO A 122 4.21 7.85 8.45
C PRO A 122 3.60 8.91 7.50
N VAL A 123 2.30 9.13 7.62
CA VAL A 123 1.51 10.02 6.75
C VAL A 123 1.20 11.36 7.42
N ASN A 124 2.04 11.77 8.37
CA ASN A 124 1.82 12.91 9.25
C ASN A 124 1.58 14.21 8.48
N GLU A 125 2.42 14.51 7.50
CA GLU A 125 2.30 15.75 6.74
C GLU A 125 1.02 15.76 5.91
N PHE A 126 0.66 14.64 5.26
CA PHE A 126 -0.57 14.54 4.47
C PHE A 126 -1.85 14.73 5.29
N ILE A 127 -1.87 14.26 6.54
CA ILE A 127 -3.04 14.45 7.41
C ILE A 127 -3.05 15.84 8.04
N LYS A 128 -1.90 16.39 8.44
CA LYS A 128 -1.77 17.77 8.92
C LYS A 128 -2.24 18.77 7.86
N ASP A 129 -1.77 18.61 6.63
CA ASP A 129 -2.14 19.50 5.52
C ASP A 129 -3.63 19.45 5.25
N PHE A 130 -4.22 18.23 5.23
CA PHE A 130 -5.66 18.07 5.02
C PHE A 130 -6.50 18.69 6.16
N ILE A 131 -6.11 18.50 7.42
CA ILE A 131 -6.81 19.06 8.58
C ILE A 131 -6.76 20.60 8.53
N LYS A 132 -5.59 21.16 8.23
CA LYS A 132 -5.39 22.61 8.10
C LYS A 132 -6.20 23.18 6.93
N SER A 133 -6.10 22.58 5.75
CA SER A 133 -6.79 23.08 4.53
C SER A 133 -8.30 22.91 4.57
N SER A 134 -8.83 22.15 5.54
CA SER A 134 -10.27 21.93 5.72
C SER A 134 -10.82 22.68 6.93
N ASP A 135 -10.03 23.55 7.56
CA ASP A 135 -10.39 24.31 8.77
C ASP A 135 -10.85 23.43 9.95
N LEU A 136 -10.31 22.21 10.05
CA LEU A 136 -10.67 21.23 11.09
C LEU A 136 -9.71 21.23 12.28
N SER A 137 -8.73 22.14 12.31
CA SER A 137 -7.65 22.16 13.31
C SER A 137 -8.16 22.28 14.75
N SER A 138 -9.24 23.04 14.99
CA SER A 138 -9.85 23.19 16.32
C SER A 138 -10.52 21.90 16.80
N PHE A 139 -11.09 21.12 15.88
CA PHE A 139 -11.84 19.89 16.15
C PHE A 139 -10.98 18.63 16.24
N CYS A 140 -9.74 18.68 15.73
CA CYS A 140 -8.87 17.51 15.68
C CYS A 140 -7.72 17.62 16.68
N ARG A 141 -7.29 16.47 17.18
CA ARG A 141 -6.02 16.27 17.88
C ARG A 141 -5.26 15.17 17.16
N PHE A 142 -3.97 15.38 16.94
CA PHE A 142 -3.13 14.44 16.21
C PHE A 142 -1.85 14.18 17.00
N TYR A 143 -1.60 12.90 17.28
CA TYR A 143 -0.49 12.45 18.12
C TYR A 143 0.31 11.36 17.43
N GLU A 144 1.58 11.27 17.81
CA GLU A 144 2.35 10.04 17.68
C GLU A 144 2.45 9.37 19.05
N ALA A 145 2.24 8.06 19.10
CA ALA A 145 2.27 7.29 20.34
C ALA A 145 2.94 5.93 20.12
N ARG A 146 3.42 5.34 21.20
CA ARG A 146 3.84 3.93 21.25
C ARG A 146 2.84 3.16 22.09
N ASP A 147 2.62 1.91 21.72
CA ASP A 147 1.94 1.01 22.64
C ASP A 147 2.90 0.62 23.77
N LEU A 148 2.38 0.54 24.99
CA LEU A 148 3.18 0.20 26.17
C LEU A 148 2.96 -1.25 26.62
N PHE A 149 1.95 -1.93 26.06
CA PHE A 149 1.57 -3.28 26.45
C PHE A 149 2.06 -4.35 25.47
N GLY A 150 2.70 -3.98 24.36
CA GLY A 150 3.18 -4.90 23.34
C GLY A 150 2.06 -5.56 22.52
N GLN A 151 0.90 -4.92 22.42
CA GLN A 151 -0.31 -5.46 21.77
C GLN A 151 -0.45 -5.02 20.31
N GLU A 152 0.61 -4.56 19.66
CA GLU A 152 0.52 -3.88 18.36
C GLU A 152 0.00 -4.79 17.26
N LYS A 153 0.36 -6.08 17.29
CA LYS A 153 -0.15 -7.09 16.35
C LYS A 153 -1.63 -7.38 16.55
N GLU A 154 -2.11 -7.41 17.80
CA GLU A 154 -3.52 -7.64 18.11
C GLU A 154 -4.38 -6.45 17.65
N ILE A 155 -3.94 -5.23 18.00
CA ILE A 155 -4.55 -3.98 17.56
C ILE A 155 -4.60 -3.95 16.03
N ALA A 156 -3.49 -4.24 15.35
CA ALA A 156 -3.45 -4.30 13.90
C ALA A 156 -4.37 -5.39 13.32
N GLY A 157 -4.35 -6.58 13.91
CA GLY A 157 -5.20 -7.71 13.52
C GLY A 157 -6.68 -7.35 13.54
N SER A 158 -7.13 -6.69 14.60
CA SER A 158 -8.52 -6.27 14.80
C SER A 158 -8.92 -5.13 13.84
N LEU A 159 -8.14 -4.05 13.79
CA LEU A 159 -8.50 -2.84 13.04
C LEU A 159 -8.62 -3.05 11.53
N TRP A 160 -7.78 -3.93 10.97
CA TRP A 160 -7.75 -4.19 9.53
C TRP A 160 -8.27 -5.59 9.15
N ASN A 161 -8.77 -6.36 10.12
CA ASN A 161 -9.23 -7.73 9.93
C ASN A 161 -8.18 -8.60 9.20
N LEU A 162 -6.95 -8.57 9.72
CA LEU A 162 -5.79 -9.19 9.05
C LEU A 162 -5.95 -10.71 8.93
N GLY A 163 -6.66 -11.36 9.86
CA GLY A 163 -6.97 -12.79 9.77
C GLY A 163 -7.71 -13.13 8.48
N LYS A 164 -8.84 -12.47 8.23
CA LYS A 164 -9.64 -12.69 7.01
C LYS A 164 -8.88 -12.35 5.73
N LEU A 165 -8.03 -11.32 5.78
CA LEU A 165 -7.18 -10.97 4.65
C LEU A 165 -6.13 -12.07 4.40
N ASN A 166 -5.49 -12.57 5.46
CA ASN A 166 -4.51 -13.66 5.36
C ASN A 166 -5.14 -14.94 4.83
N ASP A 167 -6.35 -15.31 5.28
CA ASP A 167 -7.09 -16.47 4.78
C ASP A 167 -7.34 -16.36 3.27
N SER A 168 -7.57 -15.14 2.79
CA SER A 168 -7.78 -14.87 1.36
C SER A 168 -6.48 -15.03 0.58
N TYR A 169 -5.35 -14.59 1.13
CA TYR A 169 -4.02 -14.86 0.56
C TYR A 169 -3.65 -16.33 0.60
N GLU A 170 -4.00 -17.06 1.67
CA GLU A 170 -3.76 -18.49 1.79
C GLU A 170 -4.51 -19.27 0.70
N LYS A 171 -5.80 -18.97 0.49
CA LYS A 171 -6.60 -19.59 -0.58
C LYS A 171 -5.99 -19.32 -1.96
N LEU A 172 -5.52 -18.10 -2.20
CA LEU A 172 -4.84 -17.74 -3.43
C LEU A 172 -3.51 -18.50 -3.59
N TYR A 173 -2.73 -18.62 -2.51
CA TYR A 173 -1.46 -19.35 -2.49
C TYR A 173 -1.65 -20.83 -2.82
N LYS A 174 -2.66 -21.49 -2.24
CA LYS A 174 -2.99 -22.89 -2.52
C LYS A 174 -3.27 -23.14 -3.99
N ARG A 175 -4.04 -22.26 -4.64
CA ARG A 175 -4.30 -22.31 -6.09
C ARG A 175 -3.04 -22.04 -6.91
N LEU A 176 -2.19 -21.14 -6.44
CA LEU A 176 -0.96 -20.74 -7.14
C LEU A 176 0.12 -21.84 -7.18
N ILE A 177 0.09 -22.80 -6.25
CA ILE A 177 1.05 -23.92 -6.20
C ILE A 177 0.54 -25.19 -6.89
N GLU A 178 -0.67 -25.16 -7.46
CA GLU A 178 -1.17 -26.26 -8.30
C GLU A 178 -0.26 -26.47 -9.52
N PRO A 179 -0.17 -27.69 -10.10
CA PRO A 179 0.72 -27.98 -11.22
C PRO A 179 0.47 -27.09 -12.46
N GLU A 180 -0.80 -26.81 -12.76
CA GLU A 180 -1.23 -25.98 -13.89
C GLU A 180 -2.21 -24.90 -13.42
N PRO A 181 -1.71 -23.84 -12.76
CA PRO A 181 -2.58 -22.83 -12.17
C PRO A 181 -3.12 -21.88 -13.24
N ASP A 182 -4.39 -21.46 -13.12
CA ASP A 182 -4.94 -20.38 -13.95
C ASP A 182 -4.28 -19.04 -13.57
N LYS A 183 -3.15 -18.74 -14.22
CA LYS A 183 -2.33 -17.54 -13.99
C LYS A 183 -3.15 -16.26 -14.14
N LYS A 184 -4.10 -16.21 -15.09
CA LYS A 184 -4.90 -15.02 -15.34
C LYS A 184 -5.87 -14.77 -14.19
N ALA A 185 -6.61 -15.79 -13.76
CA ALA A 185 -7.51 -15.68 -12.62
C ALA A 185 -6.76 -15.33 -11.33
N ILE A 186 -5.61 -15.97 -11.09
CA ILE A 186 -4.77 -15.66 -9.93
C ILE A 186 -4.31 -14.21 -9.93
N TYR A 187 -3.87 -13.68 -11.08
CA TYR A 187 -3.41 -12.30 -11.17
C TYR A 187 -4.55 -11.30 -10.89
N GLU A 188 -5.76 -11.58 -11.38
CA GLU A 188 -6.94 -10.75 -11.09
C GLU A 188 -7.40 -10.84 -9.63
N ASP A 189 -7.30 -12.00 -8.99
CA ASP A 189 -7.54 -12.15 -7.55
C ASP A 189 -6.47 -11.43 -6.73
N TYR A 190 -5.20 -11.58 -7.09
CA TYR A 190 -4.07 -10.93 -6.42
C TYR A 190 -4.20 -9.40 -6.44
N LYS A 191 -4.52 -8.81 -7.61
CA LYS A 191 -4.79 -7.37 -7.72
C LYS A 191 -5.90 -6.94 -6.76
N ARG A 192 -7.01 -7.68 -6.71
CA ARG A 192 -8.13 -7.36 -5.81
C ARG A 192 -7.74 -7.42 -4.34
N LEU A 193 -6.86 -8.35 -3.95
CA LEU A 193 -6.32 -8.42 -2.59
C LEU A 193 -5.39 -7.24 -2.30
N VAL A 194 -4.43 -6.95 -3.17
CA VAL A 194 -3.50 -5.81 -3.05
C VAL A 194 -4.25 -4.49 -2.88
N MET A 195 -5.35 -4.28 -3.61
CA MET A 195 -6.16 -3.06 -3.51
C MET A 195 -6.89 -2.90 -2.16
N ARG A 196 -7.06 -3.98 -1.40
CA ARG A 196 -7.69 -4.00 -0.07
C ARG A 196 -6.68 -4.11 1.05
N ASP A 197 -5.45 -4.48 0.73
CA ASP A 197 -4.40 -4.70 1.70
C ASP A 197 -3.94 -3.35 2.28
N PRO A 198 -3.98 -3.20 3.62
CA PRO A 198 -3.55 -1.97 4.28
C PRO A 198 -2.06 -1.69 4.18
N GLY A 199 -1.24 -2.65 3.71
CA GLY A 199 0.20 -2.50 3.56
C GLY A 199 0.90 -2.23 4.88
N LEU A 200 0.44 -2.85 5.96
CA LEU A 200 1.02 -2.63 7.28
C LEU A 200 2.47 -3.12 7.30
N PRO A 201 3.32 -2.53 8.16
CA PRO A 201 4.66 -3.02 8.36
C PRO A 201 4.69 -4.49 8.78
N HIS A 202 5.76 -5.18 8.39
CA HIS A 202 5.96 -6.61 8.67
C HIS A 202 5.79 -6.96 10.15
N ASP A 203 6.28 -6.11 11.05
CA ASP A 203 6.22 -6.30 12.50
C ASP A 203 4.80 -6.38 13.06
N LEU A 204 3.81 -5.87 12.32
CA LEU A 204 2.40 -5.87 12.71
C LEU A 204 1.59 -7.00 12.07
N LEU A 205 2.19 -7.76 11.16
CA LEU A 205 1.50 -8.83 10.44
C LEU A 205 1.52 -10.13 11.25
N PRO A 206 0.49 -10.98 11.09
CA PRO A 206 0.50 -12.32 11.66
C PRO A 206 1.56 -13.18 10.97
N ASN A 207 1.98 -14.26 11.64
CA ASN A 207 2.94 -15.21 11.11
C ASN A 207 2.28 -16.60 11.01
N PRO A 208 2.22 -17.24 9.82
CA PRO A 208 2.69 -16.74 8.52
C PRO A 208 1.80 -15.66 7.92
N TRP A 209 2.40 -14.78 7.12
CA TRP A 209 1.66 -13.86 6.23
C TRP A 209 1.74 -14.37 4.78
N PHE A 210 0.65 -14.94 4.28
CA PHE A 210 0.62 -15.62 2.97
C PHE A 210 0.86 -14.67 1.80
N ALA A 211 0.64 -13.35 1.94
CA ALA A 211 0.91 -12.40 0.88
C ALA A 211 2.38 -12.43 0.43
N PHE A 212 3.32 -12.67 1.35
CA PHE A 212 4.74 -12.79 1.01
C PHE A 212 5.03 -14.06 0.21
N LEU A 213 4.37 -15.17 0.56
CA LEU A 213 4.50 -16.43 -0.16
C LEU A 213 3.91 -16.33 -1.56
N VAL A 214 2.72 -15.73 -1.69
CA VAL A 214 2.08 -15.44 -2.98
C VAL A 214 3.00 -14.59 -3.85
N ARG A 215 3.50 -13.47 -3.31
CA ARG A 215 4.40 -12.57 -4.04
C ARG A 215 5.67 -13.27 -4.50
N LYS A 216 6.31 -14.04 -3.61
CA LYS A 216 7.52 -14.82 -3.93
C LYS A 216 7.27 -15.82 -5.05
N LYS A 217 6.14 -16.54 -5.00
CA LYS A 217 5.81 -17.53 -6.02
C LYS A 217 5.43 -16.90 -7.35
N LEU A 218 4.70 -15.78 -7.35
CA LEU A 218 4.39 -15.01 -8.56
C LEU A 218 5.63 -14.46 -9.25
N SER A 219 6.69 -14.10 -8.53
CA SER A 219 7.95 -13.62 -9.14
C SER A 219 8.78 -14.72 -9.81
N LEU A 220 8.46 -15.99 -9.57
CA LEU A 220 9.14 -17.14 -10.16
C LEU A 220 8.39 -17.73 -11.37
N LEU A 221 7.23 -17.16 -11.72
CA LEU A 221 6.32 -17.63 -12.79
C LEU A 221 6.49 -16.89 -14.11
#